data_AF-A0AAU4QUE5-F1
#
_entry.id   AF-A0AAU4QUE5-F1
#
_cell.length_a   1.000
_cell.length_b   1.000
_cell.length_c   1.000
_cell.angle_alpha   90.00
_cell.angle_beta   90.00
_cell.angle_gamma   90.00
#
_symmetry.space_group_name_H-M   'P 1'
#
loop_
_entity.id
_entity.type
_entity.pdbx_description
1 polymer ?
#
loop_
_entity_poly.entity_id
_entity_poly.type
_entity_poly.pdbx_seq_one_letter_code
_entity_poly.pdbx_strand_id
1 'polypeptide(L)'
;MSTTETTESRSRGKAPAGERVADWADGRLGIYSLAKANMRKIFPDHWSFMLGEVCLYSFIIIILTGVYLTLFFQPSMAEVEYHGSYVPLQGQLMSQAFSSTLEISFDVRGGLLIRQIHHWAALIFLAGMFVHMMRVFFTGAYRKPREINWLFGFLLFVLGMFTGFTGYSLPDDLLSGTGVRFTEGAILSMPIVGTYISFFLFGGEFPGTDFVARFYSIHILLLPGIMLGLVVGHLILVFYHKHTQFAGPGKNNKNVVGMPLLPVYMAKAGGFFFLVFGVIAVIAAVAQINPIWAIGPYRPDMVSTGAQPDWYMGFAEGLVRYMPGWEVNFWGHTLVLGVFIPLVLFGLVLMAIALYPFIESWVTGDKREHHILDRPRNAPTRTAFGVAWVTVYMIGLVGGGNDLWATHFHLSINAVTWFVRIGFFVGPVLAFIVTKRICLGLQRRDKDKVLHGRESGIIKRLPHGEFIEVHEPLSQDALHTLTAHEQYQPLEIGPTVDENGVERKVKGSEKLRAKLSKSYFGEDGQIPKPTVEEYKEITSGHGHH
;
A
#
# COMPACT_ATOMS: atom_id res chain seq x y z
N MET A 1 -50.89 -57.57 21.66
CA MET A 1 -49.60 -57.59 22.39
C MET A 1 -48.79 -56.41 21.88
N SER A 2 -48.77 -55.32 22.65
CA SER A 2 -48.04 -54.08 22.34
C SER A 2 -46.74 -54.11 23.12
N THR A 3 -45.60 -54.23 22.45
CA THR A 3 -44.29 -54.04 23.05
C THR A 3 -43.91 -52.57 22.90
N THR A 4 -44.27 -51.78 23.91
CA THR A 4 -43.73 -50.44 24.14
C THR A 4 -42.29 -50.60 24.64
N GLU A 5 -41.32 -50.48 23.73
CA GLU A 5 -39.93 -50.20 24.13
C GLU A 5 -39.87 -48.76 24.62
N THR A 6 -39.81 -48.61 25.94
CA THR A 6 -39.41 -47.39 26.61
C THR A 6 -37.94 -47.12 26.28
N THR A 7 -37.68 -46.24 25.30
CA THR A 7 -36.37 -45.62 25.13
C THR A 7 -36.03 -44.87 26.42
N GLU A 8 -35.18 -45.45 27.24
CA GLU A 8 -34.55 -44.80 28.38
C GLU A 8 -33.92 -43.49 27.92
N SER A 9 -34.34 -42.39 28.55
CA SER A 9 -33.67 -41.11 28.41
C SER A 9 -32.25 -41.24 28.95
N ARG A 10 -31.26 -41.44 28.07
CA ARG A 10 -29.85 -41.24 28.43
C ARG A 10 -29.74 -39.87 29.07
N SER A 11 -29.42 -39.83 30.36
CA SER A 11 -29.12 -38.59 31.06
C SER A 11 -28.00 -37.89 30.30
N ARG A 12 -28.32 -36.80 29.58
CA ARG A 12 -27.29 -35.90 29.06
C ARG A 12 -26.52 -35.42 30.27
N GLY A 13 -25.29 -35.90 30.43
CA GLY A 13 -24.37 -35.41 31.46
C GLY A 13 -24.34 -33.88 31.41
N LYS A 14 -24.18 -33.24 32.58
CA LYS A 14 -24.11 -31.77 32.67
C LYS A 14 -23.14 -31.28 31.59
N ALA A 15 -23.64 -30.47 30.66
CA ALA A 15 -22.83 -29.89 29.60
C ALA A 15 -21.57 -29.25 30.22
N PRO A 16 -20.38 -29.42 29.61
CA PRO A 16 -19.15 -28.82 30.09
C PRO A 16 -19.35 -27.33 30.39
N ALA A 17 -18.63 -26.80 31.38
CA ALA A 17 -18.81 -25.42 31.83
C ALA A 17 -18.77 -24.41 30.67
N GLY A 18 -17.92 -24.64 29.66
CA GLY A 18 -17.84 -23.82 28.46
C GLY A 18 -19.11 -23.87 27.58
N GLU A 19 -19.73 -25.05 27.41
CA GLU A 19 -20.97 -25.20 26.63
C GLU A 19 -22.13 -24.50 27.35
N ARG A 20 -22.21 -24.61 28.68
CA ARG A 20 -23.24 -23.91 29.48
C ARG A 20 -23.12 -22.39 29.42
N VAL A 21 -21.90 -21.87 29.41
CA VAL A 21 -21.64 -20.43 29.27
C VAL A 21 -21.97 -19.96 27.85
N ALA A 22 -21.62 -20.76 26.83
CA ALA A 22 -21.97 -20.47 25.44
C ALA A 22 -23.49 -20.46 25.23
N ASP A 23 -24.22 -21.44 25.77
CA ASP A 23 -25.68 -21.52 25.71
C ASP A 23 -26.37 -20.36 26.45
N TRP A 24 -25.84 -19.97 27.62
CA TRP A 24 -26.33 -18.79 28.35
C TRP A 24 -26.11 -17.50 27.58
N ALA A 25 -24.95 -17.34 26.96
CA ALA A 25 -24.62 -16.16 26.15
C ALA A 25 -25.47 -16.12 24.88
N ASP A 26 -25.66 -17.26 24.22
CA ASP A 26 -26.48 -17.35 23.00
C ASP A 26 -27.96 -17.07 23.29
N GLY A 27 -28.50 -17.61 24.39
CA GLY A 27 -29.88 -17.36 24.80
C GLY A 27 -30.18 -15.88 25.09
N ARG A 28 -29.17 -15.04 25.32
CA ARG A 28 -29.32 -13.59 25.58
C ARG A 28 -28.95 -12.71 24.40
N LEU A 29 -27.95 -13.11 23.61
CA LEU A 29 -27.34 -12.26 22.60
C LEU A 29 -27.65 -12.73 21.16
N GLY A 30 -28.15 -13.96 20.97
CA GLY A 30 -28.53 -14.51 19.66
C GLY A 30 -27.39 -14.61 18.64
N ILE A 31 -26.14 -14.55 19.10
CA ILE A 31 -24.95 -14.37 18.26
C ILE A 31 -24.56 -15.67 17.56
N TYR A 32 -25.06 -16.83 18.00
CA TYR A 32 -24.60 -18.12 17.47
C TYR A 32 -24.90 -18.29 15.98
N SER A 33 -26.06 -17.82 15.51
CA SER A 33 -26.42 -17.90 14.08
C SER A 33 -25.47 -17.09 13.20
N LEU A 34 -25.16 -15.86 13.61
CA LEU A 34 -24.21 -14.96 12.95
C LEU A 34 -22.77 -15.47 13.06
N ALA A 35 -22.37 -16.00 14.23
CA ALA A 35 -21.06 -16.58 14.45
C ALA A 35 -20.87 -17.82 13.57
N LYS A 36 -21.80 -18.77 13.59
CA LYS A 36 -21.73 -20.02 12.81
C LYS A 36 -21.61 -19.78 11.31
N ALA A 37 -22.34 -18.78 10.77
CA ALA A 37 -22.24 -18.40 9.36
C ALA A 37 -20.86 -17.80 9.00
N ASN A 38 -20.24 -17.06 9.93
CA ASN A 38 -18.94 -16.43 9.70
C ASN A 38 -17.75 -17.36 10.00
N MET A 39 -17.87 -18.28 10.96
CA MET A 39 -16.81 -19.23 11.34
C MET A 39 -16.45 -20.23 10.22
N ARG A 40 -17.39 -20.52 9.31
CA ARG A 40 -17.18 -21.40 8.15
C ARG A 40 -16.73 -20.67 6.90
N LYS A 41 -16.48 -19.36 6.99
CA LYS A 41 -16.05 -18.55 5.86
C LYS A 41 -14.69 -19.02 5.36
N ILE A 42 -14.56 -19.13 4.04
CA ILE A 42 -13.35 -19.63 3.40
C ILE A 42 -12.46 -18.45 2.98
N PHE A 43 -11.18 -18.56 3.29
CA PHE A 43 -10.13 -17.63 2.88
C PHE A 43 -9.16 -18.32 1.91
N PRO A 44 -8.92 -17.76 0.72
CA PRO A 44 -7.92 -18.27 -0.21
C PRO A 44 -6.53 -18.31 0.41
N ASP A 45 -5.77 -19.34 0.07
CA ASP A 45 -4.38 -19.46 0.51
C ASP A 45 -3.43 -18.99 -0.59
N HIS A 46 -2.81 -17.83 -0.36
CA HIS A 46 -1.70 -17.30 -1.17
C HIS A 46 -0.91 -16.31 -0.31
N TRP A 47 0.42 -16.40 -0.34
CA TRP A 47 1.30 -15.58 0.52
C TRP A 47 1.02 -14.06 0.39
N SER A 48 0.70 -13.59 -0.82
CA SER A 48 0.45 -12.16 -1.08
C SER A 48 -0.82 -11.63 -0.41
N PHE A 49 -1.69 -12.51 0.11
CA PHE A 49 -2.88 -12.11 0.85
C PHE A 49 -2.55 -11.71 2.29
N MET A 50 -1.47 -12.27 2.85
CA MET A 50 -0.96 -11.96 4.19
C MET A 50 -0.34 -10.55 4.28
N LEU A 51 -0.02 -9.91 3.14
CA LEU A 51 0.48 -8.53 3.12
C LEU A 51 -0.48 -7.54 3.79
N GLY A 52 -1.79 -7.75 3.68
CA GLY A 52 -2.78 -6.90 4.37
C GLY A 52 -2.84 -7.16 5.86
N GLU A 53 -2.56 -8.40 6.28
CA GLU A 53 -2.49 -8.78 7.69
C GLU A 53 -1.28 -8.13 8.37
N VAL A 54 -0.14 -8.00 7.68
CA VAL A 54 1.03 -7.25 8.20
C VAL A 54 0.64 -5.81 8.56
N CYS A 55 -0.16 -5.14 7.72
CA CYS A 55 -0.66 -3.79 8.00
C CYS A 55 -1.54 -3.79 9.26
N LEU A 56 -2.50 -4.72 9.35
CA LEU A 56 -3.41 -4.81 10.50
C LEU A 56 -2.66 -5.09 11.80
N TYR A 57 -1.70 -6.01 11.78
CA TYR A 57 -0.92 -6.40 12.95
C TYR A 57 0.02 -5.29 13.40
N SER A 58 0.69 -4.62 12.46
CA SER A 58 1.52 -3.45 12.77
C SER A 58 0.66 -2.31 13.34
N PHE A 59 -0.54 -2.08 12.81
CA PHE A 59 -1.49 -1.09 13.33
C PHE A 59 -1.92 -1.41 14.78
N ILE A 60 -2.22 -2.67 15.08
CA ILE A 60 -2.52 -3.10 16.46
C ILE A 60 -1.33 -2.84 17.38
N ILE A 61 -0.11 -3.17 16.95
CA ILE A 61 1.11 -2.94 17.73
C ILE A 61 1.31 -1.44 17.99
N ILE A 62 1.11 -0.59 16.97
CA ILE A 62 1.18 0.88 17.11
C ILE A 62 0.17 1.38 18.13
N ILE A 63 -1.09 0.91 18.10
CA ILE A 63 -2.10 1.31 19.08
C ILE A 63 -1.67 0.90 20.50
N LEU A 64 -1.28 -0.37 20.69
CA LEU A 64 -0.91 -0.88 22.03
C LEU A 64 0.30 -0.15 22.62
N THR A 65 1.33 0.05 21.81
CA THR A 65 2.56 0.75 22.22
C THR A 65 2.31 2.26 22.35
N GLY A 66 1.46 2.85 21.52
CA GLY A 66 1.07 4.25 21.58
C GLY A 66 0.31 4.56 22.86
N VAL A 67 -0.69 3.75 23.21
CA VAL A 67 -1.42 3.87 24.50
C VAL A 67 -0.44 3.83 25.67
N TYR A 68 0.57 2.95 25.65
CA TYR A 68 1.60 2.94 26.69
C TYR A 68 2.38 4.26 26.74
N LEU A 69 2.85 4.77 25.60
CA LEU A 69 3.62 6.02 25.53
C LEU A 69 2.81 7.25 25.99
N THR A 70 1.50 7.29 25.73
CA THR A 70 0.63 8.39 26.17
C THR A 70 0.57 8.56 27.70
N LEU A 71 0.92 7.53 28.47
CA LEU A 71 0.94 7.59 29.93
C LEU A 71 2.14 8.37 30.49
N PHE A 72 3.17 8.59 29.66
CA PHE A 72 4.44 9.21 30.07
C PHE A 72 4.76 10.49 29.29
N PHE A 73 4.29 10.61 28.05
CA PHE A 73 4.57 11.77 27.21
C PHE A 73 3.77 13.02 27.64
N GLN A 74 4.45 14.16 27.71
CA GLN A 74 3.84 15.44 28.11
C GLN A 74 3.82 16.43 26.92
N PRO A 75 2.65 16.67 26.28
CA PRO A 75 2.56 17.43 25.04
C PRO A 75 2.55 18.95 25.28
N SER A 76 3.69 19.53 25.65
CA SER A 76 3.81 20.97 25.95
C SER A 76 5.09 21.58 25.39
N MET A 77 4.98 22.80 24.86
CA MET A 77 6.10 23.64 24.41
C MET A 77 6.66 24.53 25.54
N ALA A 78 6.23 24.33 26.79
CA ALA A 78 6.83 25.05 27.92
C ALA A 78 8.34 24.72 28.00
N GLU A 79 9.16 25.76 28.10
CA GLU A 79 10.61 25.61 28.24
C GLU A 79 10.97 25.12 29.64
N VAL A 80 11.79 24.09 29.70
CA VAL A 80 12.32 23.51 30.94
C VAL A 80 13.81 23.24 30.81
N GLU A 81 14.53 23.35 31.92
CA GLU A 81 15.92 22.94 32.02
C GLU A 81 16.01 21.43 32.29
N TYR A 82 16.85 20.72 31.53
CA TYR A 82 16.98 19.28 31.68
C TYR A 82 17.83 18.89 32.89
N HIS A 83 17.24 18.07 33.75
CA HIS A 83 17.89 17.52 34.94
C HIS A 83 17.84 15.98 35.00
N GLY A 84 17.59 15.29 33.88
CA GLY A 84 17.44 13.82 33.82
C GLY A 84 18.74 13.03 33.66
N SER A 85 18.64 11.71 33.45
CA SER A 85 19.81 10.81 33.48
C SER A 85 20.83 10.97 32.34
N TYR A 86 20.49 11.64 31.24
CA TYR A 86 21.39 11.78 30.08
C TYR A 86 22.35 12.98 30.22
N VAL A 87 23.55 12.71 30.75
CA VAL A 87 24.57 13.73 31.09
C VAL A 87 24.84 14.77 29.99
N PRO A 88 24.97 14.43 28.69
CA PRO A 88 25.31 15.43 27.66
C PRO A 88 24.30 16.57 27.47
N LEU A 89 23.05 16.40 27.93
CA LEU A 89 22.01 17.41 27.81
C LEU A 89 21.70 18.14 29.13
N GLN A 90 22.45 17.84 30.21
CA GLN A 90 22.25 18.48 31.51
C GLN A 90 22.38 20.00 31.42
N GLY A 91 21.41 20.70 32.01
CA GLY A 91 21.34 22.16 32.04
C GLY A 91 20.90 22.82 30.74
N GLN A 92 20.54 22.04 29.71
CA GLN A 92 20.02 22.62 28.46
C GLN A 92 18.52 22.93 28.56
N LEU A 93 18.12 24.08 28.01
CA LEU A 93 16.72 24.42 27.80
C LEU A 93 16.13 23.62 26.64
N MET A 94 14.94 23.07 26.85
CA MET A 94 14.20 22.27 25.89
C MET A 94 12.69 22.36 26.15
N SER A 95 11.87 21.93 25.20
CA SER A 95 10.44 21.79 25.43
C SER A 95 10.15 20.65 26.43
N GLN A 96 9.06 20.78 27.17
CA GLN A 96 8.56 19.72 28.05
C GLN A 96 8.26 18.43 27.28
N ALA A 97 7.86 18.54 26.01
CA ALA A 97 7.70 17.41 25.09
C ALA A 97 9.01 16.64 24.87
N PHE A 98 10.11 17.35 24.58
CA PHE A 98 11.42 16.73 24.41
C PHE A 98 11.93 16.13 25.73
N SER A 99 11.80 16.86 26.85
CA SER A 99 12.19 16.40 28.19
C SER A 99 11.49 15.09 28.59
N SER A 100 10.15 15.03 28.47
CA SER A 100 9.39 13.80 28.77
C SER A 100 9.71 12.65 27.80
N THR A 101 10.12 12.94 26.56
CA THR A 101 10.57 11.89 25.64
C THR A 101 11.94 11.32 26.03
N LEU A 102 12.83 12.14 26.59
CA LEU A 102 14.09 11.67 27.19
C LEU A 102 13.83 10.80 28.42
N GLU A 103 12.88 11.19 29.28
CA GLU A 103 12.45 10.40 30.44
C GLU A 103 11.94 9.01 30.02
N ILE A 104 11.09 8.94 28.99
CA ILE A 104 10.65 7.66 28.40
C ILE A 104 11.85 6.83 27.93
N SER A 105 12.87 7.47 27.37
CA SER A 105 14.02 6.79 26.78
C SER A 105 15.00 6.27 27.82
N PHE A 106 15.20 6.98 28.93
CA PHE A 106 16.26 6.65 29.90
C PHE A 106 15.77 6.26 31.29
N ASP A 107 14.63 6.81 31.73
CA ASP A 107 14.19 6.74 33.13
C ASP A 107 13.00 5.78 33.31
N VAL A 108 12.23 5.50 32.25
CA VAL A 108 11.17 4.49 32.25
C VAL A 108 11.74 3.10 31.89
N ARG A 109 11.57 2.12 32.78
CA ARG A 109 12.05 0.75 32.55
C ARG A 109 11.42 0.13 31.30
N GLY A 110 12.25 -0.11 30.28
CA GLY A 110 11.82 -0.64 28.99
C GLY A 110 11.15 0.40 28.08
N GLY A 111 11.09 1.67 28.49
CA GLY A 111 10.45 2.74 27.73
C GLY A 111 11.10 2.98 26.37
N LEU A 112 12.44 2.95 26.29
CA LEU A 112 13.13 3.04 25.00
C LEU A 112 12.75 1.93 24.03
N LEU A 113 12.70 0.68 24.51
CA LEU A 113 12.33 -0.45 23.67
C LEU A 113 10.91 -0.29 23.13
N ILE A 114 9.95 0.10 23.98
CA ILE A 114 8.56 0.33 23.53
C ILE A 114 8.49 1.49 22.54
N ARG A 115 9.23 2.58 22.77
CA ARG A 115 9.32 3.71 21.83
C ARG A 115 9.90 3.28 20.48
N GLN A 116 10.93 2.45 20.47
CA GLN A 116 11.52 1.91 19.23
C GLN A 116 10.59 0.93 18.53
N ILE A 117 9.89 0.05 19.27
CA ILE A 117 8.85 -0.83 18.72
C ILE A 117 7.75 0.01 18.06
N HIS A 118 7.29 1.06 18.72
CA HIS A 118 6.27 1.96 18.18
C HIS A 118 6.71 2.57 16.85
N HIS A 119 7.93 3.12 16.79
CA HIS A 119 8.46 3.74 15.58
C HIS A 119 8.71 2.72 14.46
N TRP A 120 9.31 1.57 14.75
CA TRP A 120 9.51 0.50 13.75
C TRP A 120 8.19 -0.09 13.26
N ALA A 121 7.21 -0.24 14.15
CA ALA A 121 5.86 -0.66 13.77
C ALA A 121 5.22 0.36 12.82
N ALA A 122 5.40 1.67 13.04
CA ALA A 122 4.95 2.71 12.11
C ALA A 122 5.61 2.61 10.73
N LEU A 123 6.93 2.38 10.67
CA LEU A 123 7.66 2.17 9.42
C LEU A 123 7.17 0.92 8.67
N ILE A 124 7.02 -0.21 9.37
CA ILE A 124 6.57 -1.48 8.79
C ILE A 124 5.09 -1.41 8.41
N PHE A 125 4.27 -0.66 9.15
CA PHE A 125 2.88 -0.40 8.82
C PHE A 125 2.77 0.30 7.46
N LEU A 126 3.45 1.43 7.25
CA LEU A 126 3.38 2.13 5.97
C LEU A 126 4.06 1.37 4.83
N ALA A 127 5.15 0.65 5.10
CA ALA A 127 5.79 -0.20 4.11
C ALA A 127 4.85 -1.34 3.68
N GLY A 128 4.22 -1.98 4.66
CA GLY A 128 3.19 -3.00 4.44
C GLY A 128 2.03 -2.47 3.63
N MET A 129 1.53 -1.27 3.94
CA MET A 129 0.45 -0.64 3.19
C MET A 129 0.85 -0.34 1.74
N PHE A 130 2.04 0.21 1.52
CA PHE A 130 2.56 0.49 0.20
C PHE A 130 2.65 -0.80 -0.65
N VAL A 131 3.24 -1.86 -0.10
CA VAL A 131 3.35 -3.18 -0.77
C VAL A 131 1.99 -3.86 -0.94
N HIS A 132 1.08 -3.73 0.03
CA HIS A 132 -0.29 -4.25 -0.08
C HIS A 132 -1.08 -3.54 -1.18
N MET A 133 -0.98 -2.21 -1.27
CA MET A 133 -1.59 -1.43 -2.35
C MET A 133 -1.01 -1.83 -3.70
N MET A 134 0.30 -2.04 -3.82
CA MET A 134 0.90 -2.60 -5.03
C MET A 134 0.30 -3.95 -5.39
N ARG A 135 0.16 -4.87 -4.44
CA ARG A 135 -0.47 -6.16 -4.67
C ARG A 135 -1.87 -5.97 -5.24
N VAL A 136 -2.69 -5.13 -4.61
CA VAL A 136 -4.08 -4.86 -5.04
C VAL A 136 -4.10 -4.23 -6.43
N PHE A 137 -3.20 -3.31 -6.71
CA PHE A 137 -3.07 -2.62 -7.99
C PHE A 137 -2.67 -3.57 -9.11
N PHE A 138 -1.53 -4.25 -8.98
CA PHE A 138 -0.98 -5.11 -10.04
C PHE A 138 -1.88 -6.31 -10.36
N THR A 139 -2.58 -6.84 -9.35
CA THR A 139 -3.48 -7.98 -9.51
C THR A 139 -4.91 -7.59 -9.93
N GLY A 140 -5.22 -6.30 -10.03
CA GLY A 140 -6.56 -5.80 -10.38
C GLY A 140 -7.62 -6.16 -9.33
N ALA A 141 -7.22 -6.28 -8.06
CA ALA A 141 -8.10 -6.66 -6.94
C ALA A 141 -9.08 -5.55 -6.53
N TYR A 142 -8.88 -4.32 -7.02
CA TYR A 142 -9.78 -3.18 -6.82
C TYR A 142 -10.99 -3.18 -7.77
N ARG A 143 -10.99 -4.01 -8.82
CA ARG A 143 -12.09 -4.05 -9.79
C ARG A 143 -13.40 -4.42 -9.09
N LYS A 144 -14.52 -4.11 -9.73
CA LYS A 144 -15.88 -4.37 -9.23
C LYS A 144 -15.99 -5.74 -8.56
N PRO A 145 -16.51 -5.82 -7.31
CA PRO A 145 -17.19 -4.78 -6.51
C PRO A 145 -16.31 -4.04 -5.48
N ARG A 146 -14.99 -3.90 -5.68
CA ARG A 146 -14.03 -3.48 -4.64
C ARG A 146 -13.46 -2.07 -4.82
N GLU A 147 -14.04 -1.24 -5.66
CA GLU A 147 -13.56 0.13 -5.91
C GLU A 147 -13.64 1.00 -4.65
N ILE A 148 -14.71 0.86 -3.85
CA ILE A 148 -14.85 1.57 -2.57
C ILE A 148 -13.84 1.06 -1.55
N ASN A 149 -13.56 -0.25 -1.54
CA ASN A 149 -12.56 -0.82 -0.65
C ASN A 149 -11.14 -0.31 -0.98
N TRP A 150 -10.86 -0.07 -2.26
CA TRP A 150 -9.65 0.63 -2.70
C TRP A 150 -9.56 2.04 -2.15
N LEU A 151 -10.64 2.83 -2.22
CA LEU A 151 -10.65 4.19 -1.67
C LEU A 151 -10.43 4.19 -0.15
N PHE A 152 -10.99 3.22 0.58
CA PHE A 152 -10.71 3.07 2.02
C PHE A 152 -9.23 2.74 2.27
N GLY A 153 -8.66 1.79 1.54
CA GLY A 153 -7.25 1.43 1.65
C GLY A 153 -6.31 2.60 1.29
N PHE A 154 -6.64 3.35 0.23
CA PHE A 154 -5.92 4.55 -0.18
C PHE A 154 -5.99 5.65 0.88
N LEU A 155 -7.19 5.93 1.41
CA LEU A 155 -7.36 6.95 2.45
C LEU A 155 -6.62 6.55 3.73
N LEU A 156 -6.65 5.27 4.11
CA LEU A 156 -5.84 4.75 5.21
C LEU A 156 -4.34 5.01 4.97
N PHE A 157 -3.85 4.85 3.75
CA PHE A 157 -2.43 5.08 3.44
C PHE A 157 -2.09 6.56 3.60
N VAL A 158 -2.93 7.44 3.05
CA VAL A 158 -2.75 8.90 3.18
C VAL A 158 -2.79 9.33 4.65
N LEU A 159 -3.81 8.89 5.39
CA LEU A 159 -3.91 9.18 6.84
C LEU A 159 -2.73 8.59 7.60
N GLY A 160 -2.26 7.39 7.23
CA GLY A 160 -1.09 6.78 7.82
C GLY A 160 0.18 7.61 7.64
N MET A 161 0.41 8.20 6.46
CA MET A 161 1.54 9.12 6.24
C MET A 161 1.44 10.36 7.13
N PHE A 162 0.26 10.98 7.24
CA PHE A 162 0.05 12.14 8.10
C PHE A 162 0.16 11.81 9.59
N THR A 163 -0.35 10.64 10.02
CA THR A 163 -0.20 10.15 11.39
C THR A 163 1.26 9.87 11.72
N GLY A 164 2.01 9.26 10.79
CA GLY A 164 3.46 9.10 10.93
C GLY A 164 4.16 10.45 11.11
N PHE A 165 3.82 11.42 10.25
CA PHE A 165 4.35 12.77 10.31
C PHE A 165 4.08 13.47 11.65
N THR A 166 2.82 13.50 12.09
CA THR A 166 2.48 14.14 13.36
C THR A 166 3.12 13.43 14.54
N GLY A 167 3.33 12.11 14.47
CA GLY A 167 3.94 11.30 15.52
C GLY A 167 5.43 11.55 15.73
N TYR A 168 6.23 11.51 14.66
CA TYR A 168 7.66 11.79 14.76
C TYR A 168 7.94 13.26 15.09
N SER A 169 6.96 14.15 14.88
CA SER A 169 7.04 15.58 15.22
C SER A 169 6.76 15.88 16.69
N LEU A 170 6.15 14.96 17.45
CA LEU A 170 5.82 15.18 18.87
C LEU A 170 7.02 15.38 19.79
N PRO A 171 8.14 14.62 19.64
CA PRO A 171 9.29 14.76 20.52
C PRO A 171 9.95 16.13 20.47
N ASP A 172 9.73 16.93 19.41
CA ASP A 172 10.34 18.25 19.25
C ASP A 172 11.89 18.21 19.28
N ASP A 173 12.46 17.21 18.62
CA ASP A 173 13.90 17.13 18.39
C ASP A 173 14.32 18.00 17.20
N LEU A 174 15.62 18.32 17.09
CA LEU A 174 16.11 19.25 16.05
C LEU A 174 15.76 18.80 14.63
N LEU A 175 15.80 17.48 14.36
CA LEU A 175 15.46 16.92 13.07
C LEU A 175 13.95 17.02 12.83
N SER A 176 13.14 16.65 13.82
CA SER A 176 11.69 16.72 13.70
C SER A 176 11.18 18.14 13.53
N GLY A 177 11.68 19.09 14.32
CA GLY A 177 11.28 20.50 14.26
C GLY A 177 11.68 21.17 12.95
N THR A 178 12.82 20.79 12.34
CA THR A 178 13.18 21.23 10.98
C THR A 178 12.17 20.70 9.95
N GLY A 179 11.70 19.46 10.11
CA GLY A 179 10.62 18.89 9.27
C GLY A 179 9.27 19.60 9.46
N VAL A 180 8.95 20.05 10.68
CA VAL A 180 7.75 20.86 10.95
C VAL A 180 7.89 22.24 10.30
N ARG A 181 9.07 22.87 10.37
CA ARG A 181 9.37 24.14 9.68
C ARG A 181 9.22 24.01 8.16
N PHE A 182 9.66 22.89 7.58
CA PHE A 182 9.42 22.61 6.17
C PHE A 182 7.91 22.54 5.84
N THR A 183 7.13 21.84 6.68
CA THR A 183 5.67 21.75 6.51
C THR A 183 4.99 23.10 6.63
N GLU A 184 5.43 23.96 7.56
CA GLU A 184 4.93 25.33 7.68
C GLU A 184 5.25 26.16 6.42
N GLY A 185 6.45 26.04 5.85
CA GLY A 185 6.79 26.63 4.55
C GLY A 185 5.89 26.13 3.41
N ALA A 186 5.55 24.83 3.39
CA ALA A 186 4.60 24.28 2.43
C ALA A 186 3.19 24.87 2.60
N ILE A 187 2.71 25.03 3.84
CA ILE A 187 1.43 25.67 4.14
C ILE A 187 1.43 27.13 3.69
N LEU A 188 2.49 27.89 3.99
CA LEU A 188 2.62 29.30 3.60
C LEU A 188 2.66 29.48 2.07
N SER A 189 3.08 28.46 1.32
CA SER A 189 3.05 28.49 -0.15
C SER A 189 1.63 28.47 -0.75
N MET A 190 0.61 28.10 0.04
CA MET A 190 -0.78 28.11 -0.40
C MET A 190 -1.28 29.55 -0.56
N PRO A 191 -1.70 29.96 -1.77
CA PRO A 191 -2.24 31.30 -1.98
C PRO A 191 -3.52 31.49 -1.18
N ILE A 192 -3.76 32.72 -0.72
CA ILE A 192 -4.97 33.17 -0.01
C ILE A 192 -5.10 32.62 1.42
N VAL A 193 -4.96 31.31 1.62
CA VAL A 193 -5.26 30.64 2.90
C VAL A 193 -4.04 30.25 3.72
N GLY A 194 -2.84 30.23 3.13
CA GLY A 194 -1.62 29.70 3.77
C GLY A 194 -1.30 30.33 5.11
N THR A 195 -1.28 31.67 5.20
CA THR A 195 -1.01 32.40 6.44
C THR A 195 -2.03 32.09 7.54
N TYR A 196 -3.33 32.01 7.19
CA TYR A 196 -4.39 31.70 8.14
C TYR A 196 -4.27 30.27 8.70
N ILE A 197 -3.94 29.30 7.84
CA ILE A 197 -3.74 27.91 8.24
C ILE A 197 -2.52 27.78 9.14
N SER A 198 -1.41 28.45 8.80
CA SER A 198 -0.18 28.45 9.62
C SER A 198 -0.47 29.00 11.02
N PHE A 199 -1.02 30.21 11.12
CA PHE A 199 -1.35 30.83 12.42
C PHE A 199 -2.35 29.98 13.23
N PHE A 200 -3.32 29.35 12.57
CA PHE A 200 -4.25 28.43 13.23
C PHE A 200 -3.58 27.16 13.76
N LEU A 201 -2.58 26.62 13.07
CA LEU A 201 -1.89 25.39 13.50
C LEU A 201 -0.86 25.67 14.60
N PHE A 202 -0.09 26.76 14.48
CA PHE A 202 1.01 27.07 15.40
C PHE A 202 0.59 27.96 16.58
N GLY A 203 -0.54 28.66 16.49
CA GLY A 203 -1.00 29.57 17.54
C GLY A 203 -0.26 30.91 17.55
N GLY A 204 0.44 31.24 16.46
CA GLY A 204 1.26 32.44 16.31
C GLY A 204 2.30 32.27 15.23
N GLU A 205 3.35 33.08 15.28
CA GLU A 205 4.54 32.88 14.45
C GLU A 205 5.28 31.59 14.87
N PHE A 206 5.82 30.88 13.88
CA PHE A 206 6.57 29.65 14.12
C PHE A 206 7.81 29.93 15.00
N PRO A 207 8.17 29.05 15.96
CA PRO A 207 7.62 27.70 16.21
C PRO A 207 6.24 27.65 16.87
N GLY A 208 5.81 28.72 17.52
CA GLY A 208 4.55 28.77 18.26
C GLY A 208 4.51 27.84 19.48
N THR A 209 3.50 28.01 20.33
CA THR A 209 3.38 27.25 21.59
C THR A 209 2.36 26.11 21.52
N ASP A 210 1.48 26.15 20.52
CA ASP A 210 0.28 25.31 20.52
C ASP A 210 0.43 24.03 19.70
N PHE A 211 1.44 23.97 18.81
CA PHE A 211 1.48 22.95 17.77
C PHE A 211 1.66 21.54 18.34
N VAL A 212 2.50 21.33 19.37
CA VAL A 212 2.69 20.01 19.98
C VAL A 212 1.40 19.50 20.61
N ALA A 213 0.67 20.34 21.35
CA ALA A 213 -0.60 19.96 21.97
C ALA A 213 -1.67 19.63 20.92
N ARG A 214 -1.71 20.39 19.82
CA ARG A 214 -2.60 20.11 18.67
C ARG A 214 -2.21 18.83 17.95
N PHE A 215 -0.93 18.67 17.60
CA PHE A 215 -0.41 17.48 16.93
C PHE A 215 -0.63 16.24 17.77
N TYR A 216 -0.44 16.33 19.09
CA TYR A 216 -0.74 15.23 20.02
C TYR A 216 -2.19 14.80 19.91
N SER A 217 -3.13 15.74 20.03
CA SER A 217 -4.57 15.46 19.89
C SER A 217 -4.92 14.85 18.52
N ILE A 218 -4.29 15.35 17.46
CA ILE A 218 -4.49 14.84 16.09
C ILE A 218 -3.92 13.42 15.95
N HIS A 219 -2.73 13.18 16.51
CA HIS A 219 -1.96 11.95 16.37
C HIS A 219 -2.51 10.80 17.19
N ILE A 220 -3.03 11.04 18.40
CA ILE A 220 -3.51 9.95 19.28
C ILE A 220 -5.00 9.63 19.08
N LEU A 221 -5.81 10.65 18.76
CA LEU A 221 -7.27 10.53 18.77
C LEU A 221 -7.86 10.68 17.37
N LEU A 222 -7.66 11.85 16.74
CA LEU A 222 -8.39 12.18 15.52
C LEU A 222 -8.03 11.25 14.36
N LEU A 223 -6.74 11.18 13.99
CA LEU A 223 -6.32 10.37 12.84
C LEU A 223 -6.44 8.87 13.14
N PRO A 224 -5.96 8.32 14.27
CA PRO A 224 -6.15 6.90 14.55
C PRO A 224 -7.60 6.50 14.71
N GLY A 225 -8.46 7.38 15.26
CA GLY A 225 -9.90 7.13 15.38
C GLY A 225 -10.57 7.00 14.01
N ILE A 226 -10.25 7.91 13.08
CA ILE A 226 -10.72 7.83 11.69
C ILE A 226 -10.16 6.58 11.01
N MET A 227 -8.86 6.30 11.18
CA MET A 227 -8.22 5.11 10.62
C MET A 227 -8.83 3.81 11.15
N LEU A 228 -9.14 3.73 12.44
CA LEU A 228 -9.80 2.57 13.03
C LEU A 228 -11.19 2.35 12.40
N GLY A 229 -11.98 3.42 12.26
CA GLY A 229 -13.28 3.35 11.58
C GLY A 229 -13.15 2.88 10.12
N LEU A 230 -12.17 3.39 9.38
CA LEU A 230 -11.88 2.98 8.01
C LEU A 230 -11.38 1.54 7.92
N VAL A 231 -10.51 1.08 8.83
CA VAL A 231 -10.04 -0.32 8.89
C VAL A 231 -11.22 -1.26 9.13
N VAL A 232 -12.11 -0.93 10.08
CA VAL A 232 -13.31 -1.72 10.34
C VAL A 232 -14.19 -1.78 9.09
N GLY A 233 -14.47 -0.64 8.45
CA GLY A 233 -15.22 -0.60 7.19
C GLY A 233 -14.55 -1.40 6.07
N HIS A 234 -13.23 -1.29 5.94
CA HIS A 234 -12.43 -2.00 4.95
C HIS A 234 -12.51 -3.52 5.16
N LEU A 235 -12.33 -4.00 6.39
CA LEU A 235 -12.43 -5.42 6.71
C LEU A 235 -13.86 -5.94 6.54
N ILE A 236 -14.89 -5.16 6.90
CA ILE A 236 -16.29 -5.53 6.66
C ILE A 236 -16.53 -5.76 5.16
N LEU A 237 -16.02 -4.90 4.27
CA LEU A 237 -16.16 -5.08 2.82
C LEU A 237 -15.41 -6.31 2.31
N VAL A 238 -14.19 -6.58 2.81
CA VAL A 238 -13.42 -7.78 2.47
C VAL A 238 -14.17 -9.04 2.91
N PHE A 239 -14.79 -9.01 4.08
CA PHE A 239 -15.64 -10.11 4.55
C PHE A 239 -16.89 -10.21 3.68
N TYR A 240 -17.66 -9.15 3.50
CA TYR A 240 -18.95 -9.18 2.82
C TYR A 240 -18.83 -9.61 1.35
N HIS A 241 -17.95 -8.98 0.57
CA HIS A 241 -17.72 -9.30 -0.85
C HIS A 241 -16.90 -10.57 -1.11
N LYS A 242 -16.45 -11.25 -0.03
CA LYS A 242 -15.48 -12.34 -0.04
C LYS A 242 -14.11 -11.91 -0.61
N HIS A 243 -13.07 -12.58 -0.15
CA HIS A 243 -11.71 -12.32 -0.63
C HIS A 243 -11.55 -12.80 -2.08
N THR A 244 -10.72 -12.09 -2.87
CA THR A 244 -10.37 -12.48 -4.24
C THR A 244 -9.40 -13.66 -4.27
N GLN A 245 -9.28 -14.34 -5.41
CA GLN A 245 -8.34 -15.45 -5.58
C GLN A 245 -7.67 -15.42 -6.95
N PHE A 246 -6.46 -15.96 -7.07
CA PHE A 246 -5.85 -16.20 -8.38
C PHE A 246 -6.58 -17.30 -9.14
N ALA A 247 -6.59 -17.19 -10.47
CA ALA A 247 -7.10 -18.24 -11.34
C ALA A 247 -6.36 -19.57 -11.08
N GLY A 248 -7.10 -20.67 -11.15
CA GLY A 248 -6.56 -22.00 -10.94
C GLY A 248 -7.64 -23.08 -11.00
N PRO A 249 -7.27 -24.34 -10.84
CA PRO A 249 -8.21 -25.47 -10.88
C PRO A 249 -9.33 -25.30 -9.86
N GLY A 250 -10.57 -25.50 -10.29
CA GLY A 250 -11.76 -25.37 -9.42
C GLY A 250 -12.07 -23.96 -8.92
N LYS A 251 -11.35 -22.92 -9.37
CA LYS A 251 -11.55 -21.52 -8.96
C LYS A 251 -12.27 -20.75 -10.06
N ASN A 252 -13.43 -20.18 -9.74
CA ASN A 252 -14.21 -19.34 -10.66
C ASN A 252 -14.72 -18.08 -9.96
N ASN A 253 -15.43 -17.21 -10.69
CA ASN A 253 -15.95 -15.96 -10.13
C ASN A 253 -17.09 -16.14 -9.12
N LYS A 254 -17.65 -17.35 -8.98
CA LYS A 254 -18.80 -17.66 -8.12
C LYS A 254 -18.42 -18.42 -6.85
N ASN A 255 -17.16 -18.80 -6.69
CA ASN A 255 -16.69 -19.57 -5.53
C ASN A 255 -15.39 -19.01 -4.95
N VAL A 256 -15.02 -19.51 -3.77
CA VAL A 256 -13.77 -19.19 -3.09
C VAL A 256 -13.19 -20.50 -2.57
N VAL A 257 -11.96 -20.82 -2.97
CA VAL A 257 -11.28 -22.06 -2.59
C VAL A 257 -10.13 -21.73 -1.64
N GLY A 258 -10.12 -22.38 -0.47
CA GLY A 258 -9.10 -22.16 0.55
C GLY A 258 -9.47 -22.77 1.90
N MET A 259 -8.93 -22.19 2.97
CA MET A 259 -9.09 -22.70 4.33
C MET A 259 -10.28 -22.06 5.05
N PRO A 260 -11.01 -22.79 5.91
CA PRO A 260 -12.06 -22.20 6.74
C PRO A 260 -11.47 -21.28 7.82
N LEU A 261 -12.23 -20.25 8.19
CA LEU A 261 -11.85 -19.26 9.20
C LEU A 261 -11.43 -19.93 10.51
N LEU A 262 -12.27 -20.84 11.03
CA LEU A 262 -11.93 -21.69 12.17
C LEU A 262 -11.88 -23.17 11.79
N PRO A 263 -10.93 -23.94 12.34
CA PRO A 263 -9.84 -23.52 13.25
C PRO A 263 -8.58 -23.02 12.53
N VAL A 264 -8.43 -23.33 11.24
CA VAL A 264 -7.12 -23.29 10.55
C VAL A 264 -6.63 -21.86 10.31
N TYR A 265 -7.44 -21.02 9.67
CA TYR A 265 -6.99 -19.68 9.30
C TYR A 265 -6.73 -18.80 10.53
N MET A 266 -7.57 -18.87 11.57
CA MET A 266 -7.35 -18.14 12.82
C MET A 266 -6.05 -18.55 13.54
N ALA A 267 -5.71 -19.84 13.56
CA ALA A 267 -4.44 -20.29 14.12
C ALA A 267 -3.24 -19.77 13.32
N LYS A 268 -3.33 -19.82 11.99
CA LYS A 268 -2.30 -19.26 11.07
C LYS A 268 -2.16 -17.74 11.26
N ALA A 269 -3.28 -17.01 11.30
CA ALA A 269 -3.35 -15.57 11.51
C ALA A 269 -2.76 -15.16 12.87
N GLY A 270 -3.15 -15.85 13.95
CA GLY A 270 -2.59 -15.62 15.28
C GLY A 270 -1.09 -15.90 15.36
N GLY A 271 -0.63 -17.01 14.79
CA GLY A 271 0.80 -17.32 14.69
C GLY A 271 1.57 -16.27 13.87
N PHE A 272 0.98 -15.79 12.78
CA PHE A 272 1.58 -14.76 11.94
C PHE A 272 1.65 -13.39 12.66
N PHE A 273 0.65 -13.04 13.47
CA PHE A 273 0.70 -11.86 14.33
C PHE A 273 1.91 -11.89 15.27
N PHE A 274 2.14 -13.00 15.97
CA PHE A 274 3.30 -13.14 16.87
C PHE A 274 4.63 -13.11 16.12
N LEU A 275 4.68 -13.62 14.88
CA LEU A 275 5.86 -13.50 14.03
C LEU A 275 6.13 -12.05 13.65
N VAL A 276 5.11 -11.31 13.19
CA VAL A 276 5.25 -9.89 12.84
C VAL A 276 5.68 -9.07 14.06
N PHE A 277 5.03 -9.28 15.21
CA PHE A 277 5.43 -8.64 16.47
C PHE A 277 6.87 -9.01 16.87
N GLY A 278 7.23 -10.28 16.79
CA GLY A 278 8.58 -10.76 17.12
C GLY A 278 9.65 -10.13 16.23
N VAL A 279 9.39 -10.02 14.92
CA VAL A 279 10.31 -9.35 13.97
C VAL A 279 10.44 -7.87 14.30
N ILE A 280 9.33 -7.15 14.55
CA ILE A 280 9.37 -5.74 14.95
C ILE A 280 10.15 -5.56 16.25
N ALA A 281 9.91 -6.41 17.25
CA ALA A 281 10.57 -6.35 18.54
C ALA A 281 12.08 -6.62 18.43
N VAL A 282 12.48 -7.60 17.62
CA VAL A 282 13.90 -7.89 17.36
C VAL A 282 14.57 -6.71 16.66
N ILE A 283 13.96 -6.18 15.59
CA ILE A 283 14.49 -5.01 14.88
C ILE A 283 14.60 -3.83 15.82
N ALA A 284 13.58 -3.54 16.63
CA ALA A 284 13.62 -2.47 17.62
C ALA A 284 14.75 -2.66 18.62
N ALA A 285 15.02 -3.88 19.09
CA ALA A 285 16.08 -4.15 20.04
C ALA A 285 17.50 -4.00 19.46
N VAL A 286 17.71 -4.32 18.17
CA VAL A 286 19.05 -4.33 17.55
C VAL A 286 19.35 -3.12 16.67
N ALA A 287 18.32 -2.49 16.10
CA ALA A 287 18.44 -1.37 15.18
C ALA A 287 17.82 -0.12 15.80
N GLN A 288 18.67 0.74 16.34
CA GLN A 288 18.26 1.99 16.95
C GLN A 288 17.55 2.89 15.94
N ILE A 289 16.40 3.43 16.34
CA ILE A 289 15.59 4.35 15.55
C ILE A 289 15.28 5.61 16.36
N ASN A 290 15.29 6.76 15.68
CA ASN A 290 15.07 8.11 16.23
C ASN A 290 15.79 8.36 17.60
N PRO A 291 17.13 8.44 17.59
CA PRO A 291 17.93 8.69 18.78
C PRO A 291 17.95 10.18 19.16
N ILE A 292 16.82 10.70 19.65
CA ILE A 292 16.62 12.14 19.91
C ILE A 292 17.70 12.78 20.79
N TRP A 293 18.28 12.02 21.71
CA TRP A 293 19.33 12.48 22.61
C TRP A 293 20.68 12.77 21.92
N ALA A 294 20.90 12.20 20.74
CA ALA A 294 22.06 12.49 19.90
C ALA A 294 21.83 13.69 18.97
N ILE A 295 20.55 14.01 18.70
CA ILE A 295 20.13 15.10 17.80
C ILE A 295 20.02 16.41 18.60
N GLY A 296 19.49 16.33 19.83
CA GLY A 296 19.25 17.48 20.69
C GLY A 296 17.87 18.12 20.50
N PRO A 297 17.49 19.04 21.40
CA PRO A 297 16.20 19.72 21.35
C PRO A 297 16.11 20.64 20.13
N TYR A 298 14.88 20.87 19.66
CA TYR A 298 14.66 21.81 18.57
C TYR A 298 15.05 23.24 18.97
N ARG A 299 15.79 23.90 18.08
CA ARG A 299 16.23 25.28 18.21
C ARG A 299 16.18 25.96 16.83
N PRO A 300 15.44 27.07 16.67
CA PRO A 300 15.29 27.72 15.35
C PRO A 300 16.59 28.22 14.73
N ASP A 301 17.63 28.44 15.53
CA ASP A 301 18.95 28.90 15.12
C ASP A 301 19.92 27.77 14.72
N MET A 302 19.50 26.50 14.83
CA MET A 302 20.33 25.34 14.51
C MET A 302 19.65 24.41 13.50
N VAL A 303 20.45 23.61 12.81
CA VAL A 303 19.98 22.57 11.90
C VAL A 303 20.98 21.41 11.88
N SER A 304 20.50 20.19 11.65
CA SER A 304 21.37 19.03 11.45
C SER A 304 21.80 18.88 9.99
N THR A 305 22.95 18.22 9.76
CA THR A 305 23.28 17.67 8.45
C THR A 305 22.44 16.43 8.21
N GLY A 306 21.81 16.28 7.03
CA GLY A 306 20.95 15.13 6.75
C GLY A 306 19.52 15.27 7.26
N ALA A 307 18.98 16.50 7.29
CA ALA A 307 17.60 16.75 7.70
C ALA A 307 16.60 16.20 6.68
N GLN A 308 16.17 14.95 6.85
CA GLN A 308 15.19 14.26 6.00
C GLN A 308 14.08 13.66 6.87
N PRO A 309 12.83 13.56 6.37
CA PRO A 309 11.76 12.88 7.07
C PRO A 309 11.91 11.37 6.90
N ASP A 310 11.03 10.62 7.55
CA ASP A 310 10.90 9.20 7.28
C ASP A 310 10.64 8.91 5.80
N TRP A 311 11.08 7.73 5.35
CA TRP A 311 11.09 7.31 3.94
C TRP A 311 9.73 7.52 3.22
N TYR A 312 8.61 7.33 3.92
CA TYR A 312 7.27 7.49 3.34
C TYR A 312 6.94 8.95 2.99
N MET A 313 7.57 9.93 3.65
CA MET A 313 7.47 11.36 3.33
C MET A 313 8.61 11.86 2.44
N GLY A 314 9.68 11.09 2.25
CA GLY A 314 10.85 11.48 1.46
C GLY A 314 10.52 11.85 0.00
N PHE A 315 9.46 11.28 -0.57
CA PHE A 315 8.96 11.69 -1.89
C PHE A 315 8.47 13.15 -1.91
N ALA A 316 7.73 13.59 -0.88
CA ALA A 316 7.19 14.94 -0.79
C ALA A 316 8.31 15.97 -0.63
N GLU A 317 9.32 15.66 0.20
CA GLU A 317 10.49 16.51 0.33
C GLU A 317 11.31 16.55 -0.97
N GLY A 318 11.50 15.40 -1.61
CA GLY A 318 12.17 15.30 -2.89
C GLY A 318 11.58 16.26 -3.91
N LEU A 319 10.26 16.24 -4.09
CA LEU A 319 9.55 17.15 -5.00
C LEU A 319 9.95 18.61 -4.83
N VAL A 320 10.16 19.07 -3.59
CA VAL A 320 10.61 20.44 -3.30
C VAL A 320 12.09 20.61 -3.61
N ARG A 321 12.96 19.69 -3.15
CA ARG A 321 14.42 19.80 -3.31
C ARG A 321 14.89 19.91 -4.77
N TYR A 322 14.20 19.25 -5.71
CA TYR A 322 14.56 19.33 -7.13
C TYR A 322 13.70 20.32 -7.93
N MET A 323 12.68 20.95 -7.35
CA MET A 323 11.96 22.02 -8.03
C MET A 323 12.86 23.26 -8.19
N PRO A 324 12.90 23.92 -9.36
CA PRO A 324 13.53 25.24 -9.48
C PRO A 324 12.87 26.27 -8.55
N GLY A 325 13.66 27.17 -7.96
CA GLY A 325 13.18 28.25 -7.09
C GLY A 325 12.46 29.35 -7.88
N TRP A 326 11.37 29.01 -8.55
CA TRP A 326 10.54 29.96 -9.27
C TRP A 326 9.61 30.69 -8.31
N GLU A 327 9.45 31.98 -8.55
CA GLU A 327 8.58 32.85 -7.78
C GLU A 327 7.86 33.82 -8.73
N VAL A 328 6.63 34.18 -8.38
CA VAL A 328 5.85 35.19 -9.09
C VAL A 328 5.48 36.28 -8.12
N ASN A 329 5.97 37.49 -8.39
CA ASN A 329 5.62 38.69 -7.64
C ASN A 329 4.48 39.41 -8.37
N PHE A 330 3.35 39.58 -7.71
CA PHE A 330 2.17 40.22 -8.30
C PHE A 330 1.40 41.02 -7.24
N TRP A 331 1.11 42.29 -7.52
CA TRP A 331 0.35 43.20 -6.63
C TRP A 331 0.84 43.27 -5.18
N GLY A 332 2.16 43.21 -4.96
CA GLY A 332 2.75 43.24 -3.62
C GLY A 332 2.65 41.90 -2.87
N HIS A 333 2.18 40.84 -3.52
CA HIS A 333 2.19 39.47 -3.00
C HIS A 333 3.21 38.62 -3.75
N THR A 334 3.83 37.67 -3.03
CA THR A 334 4.77 36.70 -3.60
C THR A 334 4.14 35.32 -3.62
N LEU A 335 4.08 34.68 -4.79
CA LEU A 335 3.72 33.28 -4.92
C LEU A 335 4.99 32.45 -5.13
N VAL A 336 5.34 31.65 -4.13
CA VAL A 336 6.53 30.80 -4.15
C VAL A 336 6.22 29.49 -4.90
N LEU A 337 6.32 29.54 -6.24
CA LEU A 337 6.05 28.40 -7.11
C LEU A 337 6.99 27.21 -6.83
N GLY A 338 8.21 27.48 -6.37
CA GLY A 338 9.20 26.47 -5.98
C GLY A 338 8.70 25.50 -4.90
N VAL A 339 7.71 25.90 -4.09
CA VAL A 339 7.09 25.05 -3.06
C VAL A 339 5.65 24.70 -3.42
N PHE A 340 4.90 25.65 -3.98
CA PHE A 340 3.51 25.46 -4.35
C PHE A 340 3.31 24.40 -5.44
N ILE A 341 4.16 24.36 -6.48
CA ILE A 341 4.05 23.36 -7.55
C ILE A 341 4.27 21.94 -7.01
N PRO A 342 5.34 21.65 -6.24
CA PRO A 342 5.52 20.38 -5.54
C PRO A 342 4.30 19.96 -4.71
N LEU A 343 3.74 20.88 -3.92
CA LEU A 343 2.58 20.61 -3.08
C LEU A 343 1.36 20.19 -3.91
N VAL A 344 1.06 20.92 -4.98
CA VAL A 344 -0.05 20.60 -5.90
C VAL A 344 0.23 19.27 -6.62
N LEU A 345 1.45 19.07 -7.10
CA LEU A 345 1.87 17.86 -7.81
C LEU A 345 1.76 16.61 -6.93
N PHE A 346 2.16 16.71 -5.66
CA PHE A 346 1.95 15.65 -4.67
C PHE A 346 0.46 15.28 -4.55
N GLY A 347 -0.41 16.28 -4.38
CA GLY A 347 -1.86 16.07 -4.33
C GLY A 347 -2.44 15.47 -5.61
N LEU A 348 -1.98 15.91 -6.79
CA LEU A 348 -2.41 15.37 -8.08
C LEU A 348 -1.98 13.92 -8.30
N VAL A 349 -0.77 13.54 -7.89
CA VAL A 349 -0.29 12.15 -7.97
C VAL A 349 -1.14 11.26 -7.07
N LEU A 350 -1.41 11.67 -5.83
CA LEU A 350 -2.29 10.95 -4.92
C LEU A 350 -3.71 10.81 -5.49
N MET A 351 -4.27 11.88 -6.06
CA MET A 351 -5.57 11.84 -6.73
C MET A 351 -5.59 10.88 -7.94
N ALA A 352 -4.54 10.87 -8.75
CA ALA A 352 -4.42 9.96 -9.89
C ALA A 352 -4.43 8.48 -9.44
N ILE A 353 -3.73 8.16 -8.34
CA ILE A 353 -3.74 6.82 -7.73
C ILE A 353 -5.14 6.47 -7.21
N ALA A 354 -5.79 7.39 -6.48
CA ALA A 354 -7.13 7.18 -5.94
C ALA A 354 -8.16 6.87 -7.04
N LEU A 355 -8.11 7.61 -8.15
CA LEU A 355 -9.09 7.55 -9.23
C LEU A 355 -8.80 6.47 -10.28
N TYR A 356 -7.62 5.83 -10.24
CA TYR A 356 -7.21 4.86 -11.26
C TYR A 356 -8.22 3.71 -11.52
N PRO A 357 -8.83 3.07 -10.50
CA PRO A 357 -9.83 2.02 -10.74
C PRO A 357 -10.98 2.46 -11.64
N PHE A 358 -11.44 3.70 -11.45
CA PHE A 358 -12.55 4.28 -12.21
C PHE A 358 -12.13 4.62 -13.64
N ILE A 359 -10.90 5.12 -13.81
CA ILE A 359 -10.29 5.36 -15.12
C ILE A 359 -10.16 4.04 -15.89
N GLU A 360 -9.60 2.99 -15.27
CA GLU A 360 -9.43 1.68 -15.91
C GLU A 360 -10.79 1.06 -16.27
N SER A 361 -11.77 1.07 -15.37
CA SER A 361 -13.13 0.56 -15.67
C SER A 361 -13.82 1.36 -16.78
N TRP A 362 -13.53 2.67 -16.89
CA TRP A 362 -14.02 3.47 -18.00
C TRP A 362 -13.34 3.09 -19.32
N VAL A 363 -12.01 2.92 -19.34
CA VAL A 363 -11.24 2.51 -20.54
C VAL A 363 -11.61 1.11 -21.02
N THR A 364 -11.76 0.14 -20.10
CA THR A 364 -12.14 -1.24 -20.45
C THR A 364 -13.62 -1.35 -20.84
N GLY A 365 -14.48 -0.56 -20.19
CA GLY A 365 -15.93 -0.73 -20.29
C GLY A 365 -16.48 -1.97 -19.62
N ASP A 366 -15.66 -2.74 -18.90
CA ASP A 366 -16.11 -3.92 -18.17
C ASP A 366 -16.85 -3.50 -16.90
N LYS A 367 -18.11 -3.96 -16.77
CA LYS A 367 -19.00 -3.70 -15.64
C LYS A 367 -19.40 -4.98 -14.90
N ARG A 368 -18.79 -6.11 -15.26
CA ARG A 368 -18.99 -7.41 -14.61
C ARG A 368 -18.33 -7.43 -13.24
N GLU A 369 -18.73 -8.38 -12.40
CA GLU A 369 -18.06 -8.63 -11.12
C GLU A 369 -16.84 -9.51 -11.32
N HIS A 370 -15.72 -9.13 -10.69
CA HIS A 370 -14.45 -9.82 -10.76
C HIS A 370 -14.06 -10.34 -9.38
N HIS A 371 -13.98 -11.67 -9.24
CA HIS A 371 -13.46 -12.35 -8.05
C HIS A 371 -12.14 -13.08 -8.33
N ILE A 372 -11.82 -13.28 -9.61
CA ILE A 372 -10.53 -13.79 -10.07
C ILE A 372 -9.55 -12.65 -10.33
N LEU A 373 -8.35 -12.78 -9.76
CA LEU A 373 -7.25 -11.84 -9.93
C LEU A 373 -6.55 -12.02 -11.27
N ASP A 374 -6.06 -10.92 -11.82
CA ASP A 374 -5.13 -10.98 -12.93
C ASP A 374 -3.73 -11.30 -12.41
N ARG A 375 -2.98 -12.10 -13.17
CA ARG A 375 -1.52 -12.10 -13.02
C ARG A 375 -1.01 -10.76 -13.56
N PRO A 376 -0.07 -10.06 -12.90
CA PRO A 376 0.38 -8.74 -13.35
C PRO A 376 0.84 -8.69 -14.81
N ARG A 377 1.50 -9.75 -15.30
CA ARG A 377 1.91 -9.88 -16.70
C ARG A 377 0.75 -9.88 -17.71
N ASN A 378 -0.46 -10.23 -17.28
CA ASN A 378 -1.66 -10.29 -18.11
C ASN A 378 -2.39 -8.94 -18.23
N ALA A 379 -1.92 -7.91 -17.53
CA ALA A 379 -2.37 -6.54 -17.71
C ALA A 379 -1.15 -5.63 -17.96
N PRO A 380 -0.48 -5.72 -19.13
CA PRO A 380 0.80 -5.06 -19.39
C PRO A 380 0.77 -3.55 -19.14
N THR A 381 -0.27 -2.88 -19.64
CA THR A 381 -0.41 -1.42 -19.51
C THR A 381 -0.63 -0.99 -18.06
N ARG A 382 -1.50 -1.68 -17.30
CA ARG A 382 -1.67 -1.41 -15.87
C ARG A 382 -0.38 -1.61 -15.11
N THR A 383 0.29 -2.74 -15.34
CA THR A 383 1.55 -3.05 -14.65
C THR A 383 2.63 -2.03 -14.99
N ALA A 384 2.70 -1.57 -16.23
CA ALA A 384 3.60 -0.51 -16.64
C ALA A 384 3.32 0.83 -15.94
N PHE A 385 2.05 1.23 -15.78
CA PHE A 385 1.70 2.44 -15.00
C PHE A 385 2.09 2.32 -13.53
N GLY A 386 1.83 1.16 -12.91
CA GLY A 386 2.21 0.93 -11.52
C GLY A 386 3.72 1.05 -11.31
N VAL A 387 4.53 0.45 -12.19
CA VAL A 387 5.99 0.55 -12.11
C VAL A 387 6.47 1.98 -12.40
N ALA A 388 5.84 2.70 -13.33
CA ALA A 388 6.15 4.10 -13.59
C ALA A 388 5.92 4.99 -12.35
N TRP A 389 4.81 4.79 -11.62
CA TRP A 389 4.57 5.52 -10.36
C TRP A 389 5.55 5.15 -9.25
N VAL A 390 5.88 3.86 -9.11
CA VAL A 390 6.93 3.43 -8.17
C VAL A 390 8.26 4.08 -8.54
N THR A 391 8.57 4.21 -9.83
CA THR A 391 9.79 4.88 -10.29
C THR A 391 9.80 6.35 -9.91
N VAL A 392 8.69 7.08 -10.09
CA VAL A 392 8.55 8.47 -9.64
C VAL A 392 8.76 8.59 -8.13
N TYR A 393 8.14 7.70 -7.36
CA TYR A 393 8.30 7.65 -5.91
C TYR A 393 9.77 7.42 -5.50
N MET A 394 10.44 6.43 -6.09
CA MET A 394 11.84 6.11 -5.78
C MET A 394 12.79 7.25 -6.17
N ILE A 395 12.55 7.90 -7.31
CA ILE A 395 13.34 9.07 -7.74
C ILE A 395 13.13 10.24 -6.78
N GLY A 396 11.89 10.48 -6.34
CA GLY A 396 11.62 11.49 -5.32
C GLY A 396 12.26 11.15 -3.97
N LEU A 397 12.26 9.89 -3.55
CA LEU A 397 12.96 9.44 -2.34
C LEU A 397 14.48 9.69 -2.43
N VAL A 398 15.10 9.42 -3.58
CA VAL A 398 16.51 9.78 -3.83
C VAL A 398 16.71 11.29 -3.75
N GLY A 399 15.76 12.08 -4.27
CA GLY A 399 15.76 13.54 -4.14
C GLY A 399 15.64 14.03 -2.71
N GLY A 400 14.80 13.40 -1.89
CA GLY A 400 14.59 13.72 -0.47
C GLY A 400 15.87 13.54 0.36
N GLY A 401 16.67 12.52 0.05
CA GLY A 401 17.97 12.28 0.71
C GLY A 401 19.19 12.67 -0.14
N ASN A 402 19.09 13.67 -1.03
CA ASN A 402 20.15 13.95 -2.03
C ASN A 402 21.52 14.28 -1.41
N ASP A 403 21.55 14.86 -0.23
CA ASP A 403 22.74 15.15 0.58
C ASP A 403 23.39 13.88 1.14
N LEU A 404 22.60 12.89 1.55
CA LEU A 404 23.12 11.57 1.94
C LEU A 404 23.70 10.81 0.75
N TRP A 405 23.03 10.84 -0.41
CA TRP A 405 23.60 10.26 -1.62
C TRP A 405 24.92 10.95 -2.03
N ALA A 406 24.97 12.27 -1.95
CA ALA A 406 26.16 13.05 -2.25
C ALA A 406 27.33 12.70 -1.33
N THR A 407 27.09 12.61 -0.02
CA THR A 407 28.13 12.35 0.98
C THR A 407 28.61 10.89 0.96
N HIS A 408 27.70 9.90 0.91
CA HIS A 408 28.05 8.48 0.96
C HIS A 408 28.68 7.95 -0.33
N PHE A 409 28.31 8.50 -1.49
CA PHE A 409 28.85 8.07 -2.79
C PHE A 409 29.88 9.06 -3.36
N HIS A 410 30.29 10.07 -2.58
CA HIS A 410 31.24 11.11 -2.98
C HIS A 410 30.84 11.80 -4.30
N LEU A 411 29.55 12.11 -4.45
CA LEU A 411 28.99 12.79 -5.62
C LEU A 411 28.79 14.28 -5.34
N SER A 412 28.77 15.09 -6.40
CA SER A 412 28.32 16.47 -6.29
C SER A 412 26.81 16.52 -6.01
N ILE A 413 26.39 17.32 -5.03
CA ILE A 413 24.96 17.55 -4.75
C ILE A 413 24.21 18.08 -5.99
N ASN A 414 24.87 18.91 -6.81
CA ASN A 414 24.30 19.42 -8.05
C ASN A 414 24.09 18.30 -9.08
N ALA A 415 25.02 17.35 -9.16
CA ALA A 415 24.88 16.19 -10.05
C ALA A 415 23.70 15.30 -9.63
N VAL A 416 23.55 15.04 -8.32
CA VAL A 416 22.40 14.30 -7.79
C VAL A 416 21.09 15.02 -8.09
N THR A 417 21.03 16.34 -7.85
CA THR A 417 19.84 17.15 -8.15
C THR A 417 19.47 17.12 -9.64
N TRP A 418 20.45 17.27 -10.55
CA TRP A 418 20.18 17.18 -11.99
C TRP A 418 19.76 15.77 -12.43
N PHE A 419 20.36 14.73 -11.85
CA PHE A 419 19.93 13.35 -12.08
C PHE A 419 18.46 13.16 -11.70
N VAL A 420 18.05 13.65 -10.53
CA VAL A 420 16.65 13.54 -10.06
C VAL A 420 15.71 14.37 -10.95
N ARG A 421 16.08 15.60 -11.33
CA ARG A 421 15.28 16.45 -12.24
C ARG A 421 15.01 15.77 -13.58
N ILE A 422 16.04 15.23 -14.22
CA ILE A 422 15.92 14.53 -15.50
C ILE A 422 15.17 13.21 -15.31
N GLY A 423 15.55 12.46 -14.28
CA GLY A 423 14.96 11.17 -13.93
C GLY A 423 13.46 11.26 -13.66
N PHE A 424 12.98 12.33 -13.04
CA PHE A 424 11.56 12.53 -12.75
C PHE A 424 10.70 12.47 -14.03
N PHE A 425 11.18 13.01 -15.15
CA PHE A 425 10.47 12.96 -16.43
C PHE A 425 10.80 11.72 -17.25
N VAL A 426 12.07 11.34 -17.34
CA VAL A 426 12.54 10.26 -18.22
C VAL A 426 12.31 8.88 -17.60
N GLY A 427 12.57 8.74 -16.31
CA GLY A 427 12.45 7.50 -15.53
C GLY A 427 11.11 6.79 -15.67
N PRO A 428 9.96 7.42 -15.36
CA PRO A 428 8.65 6.77 -15.51
C PRO A 428 8.34 6.35 -16.95
N VAL A 429 8.75 7.13 -17.94
CA VAL A 429 8.51 6.80 -19.37
C VAL A 429 9.31 5.55 -19.77
N LEU A 430 10.59 5.49 -19.41
CA LEU A 430 11.44 4.32 -19.67
C LEU A 430 10.92 3.10 -18.91
N ALA A 431 10.60 3.26 -17.62
CA ALA A 431 10.06 2.21 -16.78
C ALA A 431 8.75 1.64 -17.34
N PHE A 432 7.86 2.50 -17.84
CA PHE A 432 6.62 2.08 -18.50
C PHE A 432 6.91 1.24 -19.74
N ILE A 433 7.75 1.72 -20.66
CA ILE A 433 8.06 1.03 -21.92
C ILE A 433 8.72 -0.34 -21.64
N VAL A 434 9.73 -0.37 -20.77
CA VAL A 434 10.46 -1.59 -20.42
C VAL A 434 9.53 -2.59 -19.75
N THR A 435 8.73 -2.16 -18.77
CA THR A 435 7.79 -3.03 -18.05
C THR A 435 6.75 -3.62 -18.99
N LYS A 436 6.17 -2.80 -19.88
CA LYS A 436 5.19 -3.27 -20.86
C LYS A 436 5.81 -4.34 -21.77
N ARG A 437 7.03 -4.13 -22.27
CA ARG A 437 7.75 -5.10 -23.10
C ARG A 437 8.06 -6.40 -22.35
N ILE A 438 8.47 -6.31 -21.08
CA ILE A 438 8.70 -7.49 -20.23
C ILE A 438 7.39 -8.27 -20.06
N CYS A 439 6.27 -7.62 -19.77
CA CYS A 439 4.97 -8.29 -19.65
C CYS A 439 4.58 -9.00 -20.95
N LEU A 440 4.72 -8.35 -22.11
CA LEU A 440 4.45 -8.97 -23.41
C LEU A 440 5.39 -10.15 -23.69
N GLY A 441 6.68 -10.04 -23.38
CA GLY A 441 7.62 -11.15 -23.50
C GLY A 441 7.26 -12.33 -22.59
N LEU A 442 6.80 -12.07 -21.37
CA LEU A 442 6.31 -13.09 -20.45
C LEU A 442 5.00 -13.74 -20.96
N GLN A 443 4.12 -12.98 -21.62
CA GLN A 443 2.93 -13.53 -22.26
C GLN A 443 3.28 -14.43 -23.45
N ARG A 444 4.24 -14.04 -24.30
CA ARG A 444 4.74 -14.88 -25.41
C ARG A 444 5.30 -16.20 -24.88
N ARG A 445 6.18 -16.13 -23.86
CA ARG A 445 6.71 -17.33 -23.22
C ARG A 445 5.60 -18.22 -22.63
N ASP A 446 4.56 -17.62 -22.02
CA ASP A 446 3.43 -18.37 -21.50
C ASP A 446 2.58 -18.99 -22.66
N LYS A 447 2.43 -18.31 -23.81
CA LYS A 447 1.82 -18.86 -25.05
C LYS A 447 2.63 -20.05 -25.57
N ASP A 448 3.95 -19.90 -25.70
CA ASP A 448 4.84 -20.93 -26.23
C ASP A 448 4.82 -22.19 -25.35
N LYS A 449 4.80 -22.02 -24.02
CA LYS A 449 4.67 -23.12 -23.06
C LYS A 449 3.35 -23.87 -23.18
N VAL A 450 2.26 -23.17 -23.49
CA VAL A 450 0.96 -23.82 -23.73
C VAL A 450 1.00 -24.61 -25.03
N LEU A 451 1.59 -24.07 -26.10
CA LEU A 451 1.60 -24.71 -27.41
C LEU A 451 2.58 -25.89 -27.51
N HIS A 452 3.78 -25.74 -26.97
CA HIS A 452 4.88 -26.71 -27.16
C HIS A 452 5.15 -27.55 -25.92
N GLY A 453 4.74 -27.11 -24.73
CA GLY A 453 5.07 -27.76 -23.46
C GLY A 453 6.23 -27.09 -22.72
N ARG A 454 6.72 -27.74 -21.65
CA ARG A 454 7.93 -27.29 -20.94
C ARG A 454 9.19 -27.81 -21.61
N GLU A 455 10.20 -26.96 -21.69
CA GLU A 455 11.56 -27.36 -22.08
C GLU A 455 12.07 -28.43 -21.09
N SER A 456 12.47 -29.62 -21.58
CA SER A 456 13.03 -30.68 -20.72
C SER A 456 14.54 -30.56 -20.52
N GLY A 457 15.23 -29.78 -21.37
CA GLY A 457 16.69 -29.75 -21.45
C GLY A 457 17.29 -30.98 -22.14
N ILE A 458 16.47 -31.93 -22.62
CA ILE A 458 16.92 -33.11 -23.36
C ILE A 458 16.92 -32.78 -24.85
N ILE A 459 18.12 -32.74 -25.43
CA ILE A 459 18.31 -32.57 -26.87
C ILE A 459 18.43 -33.95 -27.53
N LYS A 460 17.60 -34.22 -28.53
CA LYS A 460 17.63 -35.46 -29.33
C LYS A 460 18.05 -35.13 -30.76
N ARG A 461 19.04 -35.86 -31.29
CA ARG A 461 19.41 -35.81 -32.70
C ARG A 461 18.54 -36.79 -33.50
N LEU A 462 17.87 -36.29 -34.53
CA LEU A 462 17.05 -37.09 -35.45
C LEU A 462 17.93 -37.81 -36.49
N PRO A 463 17.43 -38.90 -37.12
CA PRO A 463 18.20 -39.68 -38.10
C PRO A 463 18.74 -38.87 -39.29
N HIS A 464 18.05 -37.79 -39.68
CA HIS A 464 18.48 -36.85 -40.74
C HIS A 464 19.42 -35.74 -40.26
N GLY A 465 19.85 -35.75 -39.00
CA GLY A 465 20.88 -34.87 -38.46
C GLY A 465 20.38 -33.63 -37.72
N GLU A 466 19.08 -33.35 -37.72
CA GLU A 466 18.46 -32.25 -36.98
C GLU A 466 18.51 -32.47 -35.46
N PHE A 467 18.67 -31.41 -34.68
CA PHE A 467 18.59 -31.45 -33.22
C PHE A 467 17.26 -30.84 -32.77
N ILE A 468 16.47 -31.60 -32.02
CA ILE A 468 15.23 -31.12 -31.41
C ILE A 468 15.36 -31.14 -29.89
N GLU A 469 14.78 -30.14 -29.24
CA GLU A 469 14.55 -30.21 -27.79
C GLU A 469 13.25 -30.95 -27.53
N VAL A 470 13.32 -31.99 -26.70
CA VAL A 470 12.14 -32.72 -26.27
C VAL A 470 11.36 -31.82 -25.31
N HIS A 471 10.11 -31.54 -25.64
CA HIS A 471 9.21 -30.80 -24.76
C HIS A 471 8.29 -31.76 -24.04
N GLU A 472 8.06 -31.52 -22.75
CA GLU A 472 7.10 -32.27 -21.97
C GLU A 472 5.74 -31.54 -21.92
N PRO A 473 4.62 -32.23 -22.17
CA PRO A 473 3.31 -31.61 -22.13
C PRO A 473 2.98 -31.10 -20.73
N LEU A 474 2.28 -29.96 -20.67
CA LEU A 474 1.80 -29.41 -19.42
C LEU A 474 0.59 -30.19 -18.89
N SER A 475 0.45 -30.24 -17.57
CA SER A 475 -0.77 -30.75 -16.95
C SER A 475 -1.97 -29.87 -17.28
N GLN A 476 -3.18 -30.45 -17.25
CA GLN A 476 -4.42 -29.71 -17.52
C GLN A 476 -4.59 -28.49 -16.60
N ASP A 477 -4.18 -28.61 -15.34
CA ASP A 477 -4.22 -27.54 -14.35
C ASP A 477 -3.29 -26.37 -14.70
N ALA A 478 -2.10 -26.67 -15.22
CA ALA A 478 -1.14 -25.67 -15.68
C ALA A 478 -1.67 -24.98 -16.95
N LEU A 479 -2.19 -25.74 -17.92
CA LEU A 479 -2.81 -25.20 -19.13
C LEU A 479 -3.97 -24.25 -18.80
N HIS A 480 -4.86 -24.65 -17.89
CA HIS A 480 -5.96 -23.80 -17.43
C HIS A 480 -5.44 -22.52 -16.77
N THR A 481 -4.44 -22.62 -15.88
CA THR A 481 -3.87 -21.46 -15.18
C THR A 481 -3.26 -20.43 -16.15
N LEU A 482 -2.62 -20.87 -17.23
CA LEU A 482 -2.03 -19.98 -18.23
C LEU A 482 -3.08 -19.35 -19.15
N THR A 483 -4.16 -20.06 -19.47
CA THR A 483 -5.17 -19.63 -20.45
C THR A 483 -6.43 -18.98 -19.83
N ALA A 484 -6.63 -19.06 -18.51
CA ALA A 484 -7.84 -18.58 -17.82
C ALA A 484 -8.00 -17.05 -17.71
N HIS A 485 -7.01 -16.25 -18.12
CA HIS A 485 -7.07 -14.79 -18.00
C HIS A 485 -8.01 -14.15 -19.04
N GLU A 486 -8.65 -13.03 -18.77
CA GLU A 486 -9.53 -12.37 -19.77
C GLU A 486 -8.68 -11.65 -20.86
N GLN A 487 -9.18 -11.60 -22.10
CA GLN A 487 -8.61 -10.77 -23.17
C GLN A 487 -9.68 -9.80 -23.67
N TYR A 488 -9.48 -8.52 -23.37
CA TYR A 488 -10.41 -7.48 -23.76
C TYR A 488 -10.24 -7.14 -25.24
N GLN A 489 -11.34 -6.93 -25.95
CA GLN A 489 -11.30 -6.35 -27.29
C GLN A 489 -11.30 -4.82 -27.18
N PRO A 490 -10.51 -4.11 -28.01
CA PRO A 490 -10.58 -2.65 -28.09
C PRO A 490 -12.01 -2.17 -28.33
N LEU A 491 -12.42 -1.13 -27.59
CA LEU A 491 -13.71 -0.49 -27.83
C LEU A 491 -13.68 0.24 -29.17
N GLU A 492 -14.60 -0.12 -30.07
CA GLU A 492 -14.81 0.57 -31.33
C GLU A 492 -15.81 1.72 -31.17
N ILE A 493 -15.68 2.74 -32.01
CA ILE A 493 -16.69 3.79 -32.11
C ILE A 493 -17.88 3.17 -32.84
N GLY A 494 -19.04 3.13 -32.18
CA GLY A 494 -20.26 2.60 -32.79
C GLY A 494 -20.67 3.36 -34.06
N PRO A 495 -21.69 2.85 -34.79
CA PRO A 495 -22.10 3.45 -36.06
C PRO A 495 -22.41 4.94 -35.89
N THR A 496 -21.84 5.75 -36.78
CA THR A 496 -22.00 7.22 -36.78
C THR A 496 -23.30 7.66 -37.43
N VAL A 497 -24.07 6.72 -37.97
CA VAL A 497 -25.38 6.94 -38.59
C VAL A 497 -26.33 5.93 -37.97
N ASP A 498 -27.50 6.39 -37.53
CA ASP A 498 -28.54 5.49 -37.01
C ASP A 498 -29.28 4.75 -38.13
N GLU A 499 -30.20 3.85 -37.77
CA GLU A 499 -30.99 3.05 -38.71
C GLU A 499 -31.89 3.92 -39.64
N ASN A 500 -32.11 5.19 -39.29
CA ASN A 500 -32.91 6.15 -40.04
C ASN A 500 -32.05 7.16 -40.84
N GLY A 501 -30.73 6.97 -40.91
CA GLY A 501 -29.84 7.85 -41.66
C GLY A 501 -29.41 9.13 -40.93
N VAL A 502 -29.73 9.28 -39.64
CA VAL A 502 -29.37 10.47 -38.86
C VAL A 502 -27.93 10.35 -38.36
N GLU A 503 -27.08 11.31 -38.75
CA GLU A 503 -25.70 11.37 -38.29
C GLU A 503 -25.62 11.69 -36.79
N ARG A 504 -25.04 10.77 -36.02
CA ARG A 504 -24.68 10.95 -34.62
C ARG A 504 -23.33 11.65 -34.51
N LYS A 505 -23.31 12.81 -33.83
CA LYS A 505 -22.05 13.46 -33.44
C LYS A 505 -21.35 12.67 -32.34
N VAL A 506 -20.23 12.01 -32.69
CA VAL A 506 -19.38 11.28 -31.74
C VAL A 506 -18.72 12.27 -30.76
N LYS A 507 -18.96 12.09 -29.47
CA LYS A 507 -18.41 12.97 -28.42
C LYS A 507 -16.89 12.82 -28.33
N GLY A 508 -16.18 13.90 -27.98
CA GLY A 508 -14.72 13.86 -27.80
C GLY A 508 -14.25 12.83 -26.75
N SER A 509 -15.03 12.65 -25.68
CA SER A 509 -14.77 11.64 -24.66
C SER A 509 -14.86 10.21 -25.18
N GLU A 510 -15.76 9.94 -26.13
CA GLU A 510 -15.92 8.63 -26.76
C GLU A 510 -14.76 8.32 -27.70
N LYS A 511 -14.31 9.31 -28.48
CA LYS A 511 -13.08 9.20 -29.31
C LYS A 511 -11.85 8.95 -28.44
N LEU A 512 -11.72 9.67 -27.32
CA LEU A 512 -10.63 9.48 -26.37
C LEU A 512 -10.67 8.08 -25.75
N ARG A 513 -11.85 7.64 -25.33
CA ARG A 513 -12.07 6.30 -24.75
C ARG A 513 -11.67 5.19 -25.72
N ALA A 514 -12.12 5.25 -26.96
CA ALA A 514 -11.78 4.26 -28.00
C ALA A 514 -10.27 4.26 -28.27
N LYS A 515 -9.63 5.44 -28.37
CA LYS A 515 -8.18 5.56 -28.53
C LYS A 515 -7.39 4.93 -27.37
N LEU A 516 -7.80 5.22 -26.12
CA LEU A 516 -7.16 4.65 -24.94
C LEU A 516 -7.38 3.14 -24.85
N SER A 517 -8.60 2.67 -25.13
CA SER A 517 -8.93 1.24 -25.16
C SER A 517 -8.08 0.50 -26.20
N LYS A 518 -7.94 1.06 -27.41
CA LYS A 518 -7.02 0.54 -28.44
C LYS A 518 -5.57 0.55 -28.00
N SER A 519 -5.11 1.57 -27.27
CA SER A 519 -3.75 1.60 -26.71
C SER A 519 -3.53 0.55 -25.61
N TYR A 520 -4.57 0.21 -24.84
CA TYR A 520 -4.50 -0.76 -23.75
C TYR A 520 -4.56 -2.21 -24.27
N PHE A 521 -5.44 -2.48 -25.23
CA PHE A 521 -5.86 -3.84 -25.62
C PHE A 521 -5.73 -4.13 -27.12
N GLY A 522 -5.21 -3.19 -27.92
CA GLY A 522 -4.93 -3.42 -29.34
C GLY A 522 -3.79 -4.42 -29.56
N GLU A 523 -3.35 -4.55 -30.81
CA GLU A 523 -2.32 -5.52 -31.22
C GLU A 523 -1.01 -5.37 -30.44
N ASP A 524 -0.59 -4.14 -30.14
CA ASP A 524 0.61 -3.86 -29.32
C ASP A 524 0.34 -3.87 -27.80
N GLY A 525 -0.90 -4.15 -27.39
CA GLY A 525 -1.37 -4.11 -26.01
C GLY A 525 -1.32 -5.45 -25.29
N GLN A 526 -1.50 -6.55 -26.03
CA GLN A 526 -1.60 -7.90 -25.49
C GLN A 526 -1.21 -8.95 -26.54
N ILE A 527 -0.68 -10.08 -26.09
CA ILE A 527 -0.42 -11.24 -26.96
C ILE A 527 -1.66 -12.14 -27.00
N PRO A 528 -2.25 -12.45 -28.18
CA PRO A 528 -3.40 -13.34 -28.29
C PRO A 528 -3.13 -14.70 -27.67
N LYS A 529 -4.15 -15.27 -27.00
CA LYS A 529 -4.03 -16.61 -26.43
C LYS A 529 -3.81 -17.69 -27.51
N PRO A 530 -3.21 -18.83 -27.14
CA PRO A 530 -3.32 -20.07 -27.91
C PRO A 530 -4.78 -20.42 -28.22
N THR A 531 -5.09 -20.75 -29.47
CA THR A 531 -6.40 -21.35 -29.82
C THR A 531 -6.37 -22.87 -29.62
N VAL A 532 -7.56 -23.49 -29.56
CA VAL A 532 -7.66 -24.95 -29.44
C VAL A 532 -7.15 -25.62 -30.72
N GLU A 533 -7.36 -24.98 -31.86
CA GLU A 533 -6.89 -25.38 -33.18
C GLU A 533 -5.36 -25.33 -33.24
N GLU A 534 -4.74 -24.20 -32.87
CA GLU A 534 -3.27 -24.06 -32.79
C GLU A 534 -2.65 -25.15 -31.88
N TYR A 535 -3.26 -25.40 -30.71
CA TYR A 535 -2.80 -26.43 -29.78
C TYR A 535 -2.92 -27.84 -30.39
N LYS A 536 -4.04 -28.15 -31.04
CA LYS A 536 -4.27 -29.46 -31.68
C LYS A 536 -3.34 -29.69 -32.87
N GLU A 537 -3.11 -28.69 -33.71
CA GLU A 537 -2.21 -28.80 -34.86
C GLU A 537 -0.79 -29.15 -34.43
N ILE A 538 -0.27 -28.44 -33.41
CA ILE A 538 1.09 -28.66 -32.90
C ILE A 538 1.18 -30.01 -32.18
N THR A 539 0.20 -30.37 -31.35
CA THR A 539 0.25 -31.62 -30.58
C THR A 539 -0.05 -32.87 -31.43
N SER A 540 -0.84 -32.76 -32.49
CA SER A 540 -1.12 -33.88 -33.41
C SER A 540 0.00 -34.11 -34.43
N GLY A 541 0.72 -33.06 -34.84
CA GLY A 541 1.88 -33.16 -35.75
C GLY A 541 3.08 -33.92 -35.16
N HIS A 542 3.21 -33.97 -33.83
CA HIS A 542 4.28 -34.72 -33.15
C HIS A 542 4.03 -36.24 -33.04
N GLY A 543 2.90 -36.75 -33.52
CA GLY A 543 2.54 -38.18 -33.49
C GLY A 543 2.93 -38.97 -34.76
N HIS A 544 3.43 -38.31 -35.79
CA HIS A 544 3.83 -38.95 -37.06
C HIS A 544 5.29 -38.64 -37.36
N HIS A 545 6.24 -39.29 -36.70
CA HIS A 545 7.57 -39.64 -37.24
C HIS A 545 8.29 -40.65 -36.36
#